data_AF-A0A818CCQ3-F1
#
_entry.id   AF-A0A818CCQ3-F1
#
_cell.length_a   1.000
_cell.length_b   1.000
_cell.length_c   1.000
_cell.angle_alpha   90.00
_cell.angle_beta   90.00
_cell.angle_gamma   90.00
#
_symmetry.space_group_name_H-M   'P 1'
#
loop_
_entity.id
_entity.type
_entity.pdbx_description
1 polymer ?
#
loop_
_entity_poly.entity_id
_entity_poly.type
_entity_poly.pdbx_seq_one_letter_code
_entity_poly.pdbx_strand_id
1 'polypeptide(L)'
;MAEHANIIRSFLIRAEDARLLGDISVMKQNYIDLINLNRDLIHGYKIRCTNHEELMKNLRFLNQIVQKAGNLRIGKYKTIAINQCREAIKANNAQLLIKTIKTGNV
;
A
#
# COMPACT_ATOMS: atom_id res chain seq x y z
N MET A 1 -11.79 3.43 -1.78
CA MET A 1 -11.83 4.26 -0.55
C MET A 1 -12.23 5.69 -0.85
N ALA A 2 -11.57 6.41 -1.77
CA ALA A 2 -12.00 7.77 -2.14
C ALA A 2 -13.45 7.80 -2.68
N GLU A 3 -13.81 6.82 -3.51
CA GLU A 3 -15.18 6.65 -4.00
C GLU A 3 -16.18 6.34 -2.87
N HIS A 4 -15.86 5.39 -1.97
CA HIS A 4 -16.70 5.13 -0.79
C HIS A 4 -16.84 6.35 0.13
N ALA A 5 -15.81 7.18 0.27
CA ALA A 5 -15.88 8.43 1.05
C ALA A 5 -16.84 9.45 0.41
N ASN A 6 -16.87 9.54 -0.92
CA ASN A 6 -17.84 10.36 -1.63
C ASN A 6 -19.27 9.82 -1.48
N ILE A 7 -19.44 8.50 -1.52
CA ILE A 7 -20.74 7.84 -1.29
C ILE A 7 -21.23 8.07 0.14
N ILE A 8 -20.38 7.95 1.15
CA ILE A 8 -20.72 8.25 2.56
C ILE A 8 -21.21 9.69 2.72
N ARG A 9 -20.50 10.67 2.12
CA ARG A 9 -20.95 12.08 2.12
C ARG A 9 -22.33 12.23 1.49
N SER A 10 -22.56 11.55 0.36
CA SER A 10 -23.85 11.61 -0.32
C SER A 10 -24.99 10.98 0.50
N PHE A 11 -24.74 9.92 1.25
CA PHE A 11 -25.73 9.30 2.14
C PHE A 11 -26.01 10.17 3.36
N LEU A 12 -24.99 10.84 3.90
CA LEU A 12 -25.15 11.74 5.03
C LEU A 12 -26.01 12.96 4.67
N ILE A 13 -25.79 13.55 3.49
CA ILE A 13 -26.64 14.65 2.97
C ILE A 13 -28.09 14.17 2.79
N ARG A 14 -28.29 13.02 2.12
CA ARG A 14 -29.64 12.45 1.91
C ARG A 14 -30.36 12.09 3.20
N ALA A 15 -29.64 11.60 4.21
CA ALA A 15 -30.21 11.30 5.53
C ALA A 15 -30.66 12.58 6.25
N GLU A 16 -29.87 13.66 6.15
CA GLU A 16 -30.20 14.95 6.76
C GLU A 16 -31.38 15.63 6.05
N ASP A 17 -31.45 15.56 4.72
CA ASP A 17 -32.60 16.05 3.94
C ASP A 17 -33.89 15.34 4.34
N ALA A 18 -33.86 14.00 4.47
CA ALA A 18 -35.01 13.21 4.91
C ALA A 18 -35.41 13.54 6.35
N ARG A 19 -34.44 13.82 7.23
CA ARG A 19 -34.68 14.26 8.61
C ARG A 19 -35.40 15.62 8.65
N LEU A 20 -34.98 16.56 7.81
CA LEU A 20 -35.59 17.90 7.71
C LEU A 20 -37.02 17.83 7.15
N LEU A 21 -37.28 16.92 6.21
CA LEU A 21 -38.60 16.69 5.62
C LEU A 21 -39.54 15.84 6.50
N GLY A 22 -39.05 15.28 7.61
CA GLY A 22 -39.82 14.43 8.53
C GLY A 22 -40.04 12.99 8.04
N ASP A 23 -39.36 12.57 6.96
CA ASP A 23 -39.45 11.20 6.44
C ASP A 23 -38.48 10.26 7.18
N ILE A 24 -38.99 9.71 8.28
CA ILE A 24 -38.22 8.82 9.16
C ILE A 24 -37.90 7.48 8.48
N SER A 25 -38.71 7.01 7.53
CA SER A 25 -38.47 5.74 6.84
C SER A 25 -37.26 5.84 5.93
N VAL A 26 -37.19 6.90 5.11
CA VAL A 26 -36.05 7.15 4.22
C VAL A 26 -34.79 7.48 5.02
N MET A 27 -34.92 8.23 6.13
CA MET A 27 -33.81 8.49 7.04
C MET A 27 -33.19 7.20 7.58
N LYS A 28 -34.02 6.27 8.10
CA LYS A 28 -33.56 4.98 8.63
C LYS A 28 -32.84 4.14 7.58
N GLN A 29 -33.38 4.07 6.36
CA GLN A 29 -32.76 3.31 5.28
C GLN A 29 -31.38 3.86 4.92
N ASN A 30 -31.25 5.18 4.76
CA ASN A 30 -29.95 5.82 4.48
C ASN A 30 -28.92 5.58 5.60
N TYR A 31 -29.35 5.55 6.88
CA TYR A 31 -28.46 5.22 7.99
C TYR A 31 -28.03 3.75 8.00
N ILE A 32 -28.92 2.82 7.67
CA ILE A 32 -28.57 1.40 7.54
C ILE A 32 -27.52 1.21 6.43
N ASP A 33 -27.72 1.85 5.29
CA ASP A 33 -26.79 1.79 4.16
C ASP A 33 -25.44 2.42 4.51
N LEU A 34 -25.44 3.52 5.26
CA LEU A 34 -24.22 4.17 5.77
C LEU A 34 -23.47 3.28 6.76
N ILE A 35 -24.16 2.57 7.66
CA ILE A 35 -23.55 1.63 8.61
C ILE A 35 -22.92 0.45 7.87
N ASN A 36 -23.62 -0.12 6.89
CA ASN A 36 -23.10 -1.22 6.08
C ASN A 36 -21.84 -0.80 5.31
N LEU A 37 -21.90 0.35 4.65
CA LEU A 37 -20.75 0.89 3.91
C LEU A 37 -19.56 1.20 4.83
N ASN A 38 -19.81 1.69 6.05
CA ASN A 38 -18.75 1.92 7.04
C ASN A 38 -18.09 0.61 7.50
N ARG A 39 -18.87 -0.46 7.71
CA ARG A 39 -18.32 -1.78 8.08
C ARG A 39 -17.42 -2.31 6.96
N ASP A 40 -17.86 -2.21 5.72
CA ASP A 40 -17.07 -2.64 4.55
C ASP A 40 -15.79 -1.81 4.41
N LEU A 41 -15.88 -0.50 4.65
CA LEU A 41 -14.73 0.40 4.59
C LEU A 41 -13.69 0.06 5.67
N ILE A 42 -14.12 -0.17 6.91
CA ILE A 42 -13.23 -0.59 8.01
C ILE A 42 -12.57 -1.93 7.68
N HIS A 43 -13.33 -2.88 7.15
CA HIS A 43 -12.80 -4.18 6.76
C HIS A 43 -11.73 -4.05 5.65
N GLY A 44 -12.05 -3.33 4.57
CA GLY A 44 -11.10 -3.06 3.50
C GLY A 44 -9.88 -2.24 3.94
N TYR A 45 -10.06 -1.34 4.92
CA TYR A 45 -8.96 -0.60 5.53
C TYR A 45 -8.01 -1.50 6.29
N LYS A 46 -8.55 -2.43 7.10
CA LYS A 46 -7.72 -3.41 7.81
C LYS A 46 -6.88 -4.25 6.85
N ILE A 47 -7.48 -4.77 5.77
CA ILE A 47 -6.75 -5.53 4.74
C ILE A 47 -5.64 -4.67 4.12
N ARG A 48 -5.97 -3.42 3.77
CA ARG A 48 -4.98 -2.51 3.18
C ARG A 48 -3.81 -2.23 4.12
N CYS A 49 -4.08 -2.02 5.42
CA CYS A 49 -3.04 -1.82 6.41
C CYS A 49 -2.13 -3.05 6.51
N THR A 50 -2.71 -4.25 6.60
CA THR A 50 -1.94 -5.50 6.61
C THR A 50 -1.06 -5.64 5.36
N ASN A 51 -1.62 -5.43 4.17
CA ASN A 51 -0.87 -5.50 2.92
C ASN A 51 0.24 -4.44 2.86
N HIS A 52 -0.03 -3.23 3.37
CA HIS A 52 0.96 -2.16 3.41
C HIS A 52 2.11 -2.46 4.37
N GLU A 53 1.82 -3.01 5.56
CA GLU A 53 2.83 -3.44 6.52
C GLU A 53 3.73 -4.54 5.94
N GLU A 54 3.13 -5.54 5.28
CA GLU A 54 3.87 -6.62 4.62
C GLU A 54 4.75 -6.09 3.48
N LEU A 55 4.22 -5.19 2.65
CA LEU A 55 4.99 -4.53 1.60
C LEU A 55 6.17 -3.75 2.17
N MET A 56 5.96 -2.97 3.22
CA MET A 56 7.02 -2.19 3.87
C MET A 56 8.09 -3.10 4.50
N LYS A 57 7.68 -4.24 5.07
CA LYS A 57 8.61 -5.26 5.58
C LYS A 57 9.48 -5.83 4.46
N ASN A 58 8.87 -6.19 3.33
CA ASN A 58 9.58 -6.75 2.17
C ASN A 58 10.53 -5.71 1.53
N LEU A 59 10.11 -4.45 1.42
CA LEU A 59 10.98 -3.38 0.92
C LEU A 59 12.16 -3.12 1.85
N ARG A 60 11.95 -3.17 3.17
CA ARG A 60 13.05 -3.06 4.15
C ARG A 60 14.01 -4.23 4.01
N PHE A 61 13.50 -5.45 3.87
CA PHE A 61 14.31 -6.64 3.67
C PHE A 61 15.14 -6.56 2.40
N LEU A 62 14.55 -6.13 1.27
CA LEU A 62 15.28 -5.90 0.02
C LEU A 62 16.40 -4.88 0.18
N ASN A 63 16.13 -3.74 0.83
CA ASN A 63 17.18 -2.74 1.09
C ASN A 63 18.30 -3.29 1.98
N GLN A 64 17.97 -4.12 2.98
CA GLN A 64 18.98 -4.79 3.79
C GLN A 64 19.82 -5.79 2.98
N ILE A 65 19.23 -6.53 2.04
CA ILE A 65 19.98 -7.42 1.14
C ILE A 65 20.97 -6.60 0.29
N VAL A 66 20.54 -5.49 -0.30
CA VAL A 66 21.42 -4.62 -1.09
C VAL A 66 22.57 -4.09 -0.24
N GLN A 67 22.30 -3.66 0.99
CA GLN A 67 23.35 -3.20 1.91
C GLN A 67 24.31 -4.32 2.32
N LYS A 68 23.80 -5.52 2.62
CA LYS A 68 24.63 -6.70 2.91
C LYS A 68 25.52 -7.02 1.71
N ALA A 69 24.97 -7.07 0.49
CA ALA A 69 25.73 -7.31 -0.73
C ALA A 69 26.83 -6.25 -0.97
N GLY A 70 26.56 -4.99 -0.63
CA GLY A 70 27.57 -3.93 -0.65
C GLY A 70 28.67 -4.11 0.41
N ASN A 71 28.30 -4.50 1.63
CA ASN A 71 29.24 -4.70 2.74
C ASN A 71 30.17 -5.91 2.56
N LEU A 72 29.84 -6.86 1.69
CA LEU A 72 30.78 -7.92 1.27
C LEU A 72 31.96 -7.38 0.44
N ARG A 73 31.92 -6.11 0.01
CA ARG A 73 32.93 -5.47 -0.84
C ARG A 73 33.50 -4.23 -0.15
N ILE A 74 34.72 -3.85 -0.51
CA ILE A 74 35.45 -2.73 0.11
C ILE A 74 35.71 -1.64 -0.93
N GLY A 75 35.60 -0.37 -0.52
CA GLY A 75 35.94 0.79 -1.34
C GLY A 75 35.04 0.96 -2.58
N LYS A 76 35.65 1.21 -3.75
CA LYS A 76 34.94 1.51 -5.01
C LYS A 76 33.95 0.41 -5.42
N TYR A 77 34.30 -0.85 -5.19
CA TYR A 77 33.47 -2.01 -5.56
C TYR A 77 32.17 -2.12 -4.74
N LYS A 78 32.14 -1.56 -3.52
CA LYS A 78 30.90 -1.46 -2.71
C LYS A 78 29.88 -0.55 -3.39
N THR A 79 30.31 0.64 -3.81
CA THR A 79 29.45 1.63 -4.46
C THR A 79 28.92 1.12 -5.79
N ILE A 80 29.76 0.45 -6.59
CA ILE A 80 29.35 -0.16 -7.87
C ILE A 80 28.28 -1.23 -7.64
N ALA A 81 28.49 -2.15 -6.69
CA ALA A 81 27.53 -3.22 -6.42
C ALA A 81 26.17 -2.69 -5.95
N ILE A 82 26.15 -1.66 -5.10
CA ILE A 82 24.89 -1.03 -4.65
C ILE A 82 24.14 -0.38 -5.81
N ASN A 83 24.86 0.33 -6.70
CA ASN A 83 24.25 0.98 -7.86
C ASN A 83 23.68 -0.04 -8.84
N GLN A 84 24.44 -1.10 -9.16
CA GLN A 84 23.98 -2.19 -10.03
C GLN A 84 22.77 -2.92 -9.45
N CYS A 85 22.75 -3.18 -8.14
CA CYS A 85 21.59 -3.77 -7.49
C CYS A 85 20.35 -2.87 -7.63
N ARG A 86 20.50 -1.55 -7.47
CA ARG A 86 19.40 -0.59 -7.64
C ARG A 86 18.92 -0.51 -9.08
N GLU A 87 19.82 -0.57 -10.05
CA GLU A 87 19.46 -0.62 -11.48
C GLU A 87 18.71 -1.90 -11.83
N ALA A 88 19.15 -3.05 -11.34
CA ALA A 88 18.45 -4.32 -11.53
C ALA A 88 17.04 -4.32 -10.92
N ILE A 89 16.87 -3.68 -9.75
CA ILE A 89 15.55 -3.49 -9.12
C ILE A 89 14.65 -2.60 -10.00
N LYS A 90 15.18 -1.48 -10.51
CA LYS A 90 14.42 -0.58 -11.41
C LYS A 90 14.02 -1.27 -12.72
N ALA A 91 14.89 -2.12 -13.27
CA ALA A 91 14.64 -2.90 -14.47
C ALA A 91 13.75 -4.15 -14.21
N ASN A 92 13.31 -4.38 -12.97
CA ASN A 92 12.54 -5.55 -12.54
C ASN A 92 13.19 -6.90 -12.91
N ASN A 93 14.53 -6.94 -12.93
CA ASN A 93 15.28 -8.14 -13.31
C ASN A 93 15.87 -8.84 -12.08
N ALA A 94 15.10 -9.79 -11.53
CA ALA A 94 15.50 -10.55 -10.36
C ALA A 94 16.73 -11.45 -10.60
N GLN A 95 16.90 -11.98 -11.81
CA GLN A 95 18.04 -12.84 -12.14
C GLN A 95 19.35 -12.04 -12.15
N LEU A 96 19.33 -10.84 -12.73
CA LEU A 96 20.46 -9.92 -12.72
C LEU A 96 20.83 -9.47 -11.30
N LEU A 97 19.84 -9.24 -10.43
CA LEU A 97 20.08 -8.92 -9.02
C LEU A 97 20.81 -10.06 -8.29
N ILE A 98 20.36 -11.31 -8.45
CA ILE A 98 21.01 -12.46 -7.81
C ILE A 98 22.43 -12.64 -8.35
N LYS A 99 22.63 -12.46 -9.66
CA LYS A 99 23.95 -12.55 -10.30
C LYS A 99 24.89 -11.46 -9.78
N THR A 100 24.48 -10.20 -9.78
CA THR A 100 25.29 -9.08 -9.27
C THR A 100 25.64 -9.24 -7.80
N ILE A 101 24.74 -9.77 -6.97
CA ILE A 101 25.06 -10.10 -5.57
C ILE A 101 26.15 -11.17 -5.49
N LYS A 102 26.01 -12.28 -6.24
CA LYS A 102 26.93 -13.44 -6.19
C LYS A 102 28.30 -13.17 -6.81
N THR A 103 28.37 -12.61 -8.01
CA THR A 103 29.62 -12.50 -8.78
C THR A 103 30.18 -11.08 -8.83
N GLY A 104 29.40 -10.06 -8.44
CA GLY A 104 29.84 -8.66 -8.49
C GLY A 104 30.09 -8.11 -9.89
N ASN A 105 29.69 -8.85 -10.91
CA ASN A 105 29.88 -8.51 -12.31
C ASN A 105 28.57 -8.73 -13.08
N VAL A 106 28.34 -7.85 -14.04
CA VAL A 106 27.16 -7.80 -14.92
C VAL A 106 26.91 -9.14 -15.60
#